data_AF-A0AAN5IBE5-F1
#
_entry.id   AF-A0AAN5IBE5-F1
#
_cell.length_a   1.000
_cell.length_b   1.000
_cell.length_c   1.000
_cell.angle_alpha   90.00
_cell.angle_beta   90.00
_cell.angle_gamma   90.00
#
_symmetry.space_group_name_H-M   'P 1'
#
loop_
_entity.id
_entity.type
_entity.pdbx_description
1 polymer ?
#
loop_
_entity_poly.entity_id
_entity_poly.type
_entity_poly.pdbx_seq_one_letter_code
_entity_poly.pdbx_strand_id
1 'polypeptide(L)'
;YSRSKGIYDLSEHFGLVILSAYEICSFSHLTISINRFVAVNLPLSYSKIFSERNTLVMIVIYWILGIAITVWMFKLVECAQYLPDGTWIYAFKAATDFCWYGSFVINSTWVAIVAVLDALTMLRIQCTFV
;
A
#
# COMPACT_ATOMS: atom_id res chain seq x y z
N TYR A 1 4.78 -37.80 -7.78
CA TYR A 1 5.42 -36.53 -8.20
C TYR A 1 5.66 -35.72 -6.94
N SER A 2 6.78 -35.96 -6.24
CA SER A 2 7.11 -35.32 -4.96
C SER A 2 7.78 -33.97 -5.24
N ARG A 3 6.97 -32.96 -5.56
CA ARG A 3 7.45 -31.58 -5.76
C ARG A 3 7.91 -31.03 -4.40
N SER A 4 9.17 -30.61 -4.33
CA SER A 4 9.93 -30.25 -3.12
C SER A 4 9.19 -29.27 -2.18
N LYS A 5 9.02 -29.64 -0.91
CA LYS A 5 8.49 -28.77 0.18
C LYS A 5 9.20 -27.42 0.25
N GLY A 6 10.50 -27.36 -0.08
CA GLY A 6 11.28 -26.12 0.00
C GLY A 6 10.85 -25.03 -1.00
N ILE A 7 10.24 -25.39 -2.13
CA ILE A 7 9.72 -24.40 -3.10
C ILE A 7 8.49 -23.69 -2.53
N TYR A 8 7.66 -24.40 -1.77
CA TYR A 8 6.46 -23.87 -1.14
C TYR A 8 6.79 -22.93 0.01
N ASP A 9 7.73 -23.31 0.88
CA ASP A 9 8.18 -22.46 1.98
C ASP A 9 8.83 -21.17 1.45
N LEU A 10 9.60 -21.25 0.36
CA LEU A 10 10.20 -20.08 -0.28
C LEU A 10 9.16 -19.19 -0.97
N SER A 11 8.14 -19.79 -1.59
CA SER A 11 7.06 -19.05 -2.25
C SER A 11 6.29 -18.16 -1.28
N GLU A 12 6.07 -18.60 -0.04
CA GLU A 12 5.39 -17.81 0.99
C GLU A 12 6.16 -16.54 1.36
N HIS A 13 7.50 -16.63 1.41
CA HIS A 13 8.35 -15.46 1.66
C HIS A 13 8.33 -14.47 0.51
N PHE A 14 8.31 -14.95 -0.74
CA PHE A 14 8.13 -14.07 -1.89
C PHE A 14 6.76 -13.39 -1.89
N GLY A 15 5.69 -14.10 -1.50
CA GLY A 15 4.36 -13.52 -1.32
C GLY A 15 4.37 -12.37 -0.30
N LEU A 16 5.04 -12.56 0.84
CA LEU A 16 5.20 -11.52 1.87
C LEU A 16 5.91 -10.27 1.33
N VAL A 17 7.00 -10.45 0.56
CA VAL A 17 7.76 -9.33 -0.03
C VAL A 17 6.94 -8.58 -1.08
N ILE A 18 6.17 -9.29 -1.90
CA ILE A 18 5.31 -8.67 -2.90
C ILE A 18 4.20 -7.85 -2.23
N LEU A 19 3.56 -8.40 -1.19
CA LEU A 19 2.55 -7.69 -0.42
C LEU A 19 3.11 -6.44 0.26
N SER A 20 4.30 -6.54 0.87
CA SER A 20 4.90 -5.37 1.53
C SER A 20 5.23 -4.27 0.52
N ALA A 21 5.77 -4.62 -0.65
CA ALA A 21 5.99 -3.67 -1.73
C ALA A 21 4.69 -3.01 -2.21
N TYR A 22 3.60 -3.77 -2.28
CA TYR A 22 2.28 -3.25 -2.65
C TYR A 22 1.74 -2.23 -1.64
N GLU A 23 1.81 -2.54 -0.34
CA GLU A 23 1.37 -1.61 0.73
C GLU A 23 2.22 -0.34 0.76
N ILE A 24 3.55 -0.48 0.63
CA ILE A 24 4.47 0.66 0.55
C ILE A 24 4.15 1.54 -0.65
N CYS A 25 3.87 0.93 -1.81
CA CYS A 25 3.47 1.65 -3.02
C CYS A 25 2.15 2.43 -2.80
N SER A 26 1.16 1.80 -2.17
CA SER A 26 -0.14 2.43 -1.86
C SER A 26 0.02 3.64 -0.95
N PHE A 27 0.82 3.53 0.12
CA PHE A 27 1.12 4.69 0.99
C PHE A 27 1.96 5.76 0.30
N SER A 28 2.85 5.37 -0.62
CA SER A 28 3.62 6.32 -1.42
C SER A 28 2.69 7.16 -2.29
N HIS A 29 1.75 6.52 -2.99
CA HIS A 29 0.74 7.20 -3.79
C HIS A 29 -0.12 8.15 -2.94
N LEU A 30 -0.56 7.70 -1.77
CA LEU A 30 -1.30 8.55 -0.83
C LEU A 30 -0.50 9.80 -0.43
N THR A 31 0.76 9.61 -0.07
CA THR A 31 1.64 10.72 0.34
C THR A 31 1.87 11.72 -0.80
N ILE A 32 2.04 11.23 -2.05
CA ILE A 32 2.18 12.07 -3.24
C ILE A 32 0.92 12.89 -3.50
N SER A 33 -0.27 12.28 -3.40
CA SER A 33 -1.54 12.98 -3.58
C SER A 33 -1.79 14.01 -2.49
N ILE A 34 -1.48 13.69 -1.22
CA ILE A 34 -1.54 14.67 -0.12
C ILE A 34 -0.57 15.83 -0.38
N ASN A 35 0.66 15.54 -0.80
CA ASN A 35 1.65 16.57 -1.11
C ASN A 35 1.13 17.56 -2.17
N ARG A 36 0.56 17.04 -3.27
CA ARG A 36 -0.04 17.86 -4.32
C ARG A 36 -1.22 18.67 -3.80
N PHE A 37 -2.10 18.05 -3.02
CA PHE A 37 -3.24 18.73 -2.43
C PHE A 37 -2.82 19.89 -1.51
N VAL A 38 -1.85 19.68 -0.62
CA VAL A 38 -1.34 20.70 0.30
C VAL A 38 -0.61 21.80 -0.46
N ALA A 39 0.16 21.48 -1.50
CA ALA A 39 0.84 22.48 -2.32
C ALA A 39 -0.13 23.48 -2.96
N VAL A 40 -1.27 22.99 -3.47
CA VAL A 40 -2.28 23.81 -4.15
C VAL A 40 -3.19 24.53 -3.16
N ASN A 41 -3.66 23.85 -2.11
CA ASN A 41 -4.67 24.41 -1.20
C ASN A 41 -4.07 25.22 -0.06
N LEU A 42 -2.84 24.93 0.36
CA LEU A 42 -2.21 25.50 1.55
C LEU A 42 -0.74 25.92 1.28
N PRO A 43 -0.49 26.82 0.31
CA PRO A 43 0.87 27.18 -0.11
C PRO A 43 1.72 27.77 1.03
N LEU A 44 1.11 28.52 1.95
CA LEU A 44 1.80 29.14 3.11
C LEU A 44 2.28 28.11 4.15
N SER A 45 1.64 26.95 4.22
CA SER A 45 1.97 25.88 5.16
C SER A 45 2.76 24.74 4.50
N TYR A 46 2.81 24.70 3.16
CA TYR A 46 3.48 23.64 2.41
C TYR A 46 4.94 23.45 2.84
N SER A 47 5.71 24.53 2.92
CA SER A 47 7.14 24.49 3.29
C SER A 47 7.40 23.98 4.71
N LYS A 48 6.41 24.08 5.60
CA LYS A 48 6.49 23.55 6.98
C LYS A 48 6.14 22.07 7.04
N ILE A 49 5.20 21.62 6.21
CA ILE A 49 4.72 20.24 6.20
C ILE A 49 5.65 19.35 5.36
N PHE A 50 5.88 19.73 4.10
CA PHE A 50 6.68 18.99 3.11
C PHE A 50 8.06 19.63 2.90
N SER A 51 8.86 19.66 3.96
CA SER A 51 10.31 19.94 3.84
C SER A 51 11.07 18.67 3.46
N GLU A 52 12.29 18.80 2.92
CA GLU A 52 13.13 17.65 2.52
C GLU A 52 13.30 16.64 3.68
N ARG A 53 13.60 17.14 4.88
CA ARG A 53 13.76 16.32 6.08
C ARG A 53 12.45 15.63 6.47
N ASN A 54 11.33 16.35 6.45
CA ASN A 54 10.03 15.77 6.80
C ASN A 54 9.61 14.70 5.80
N THR A 55 9.83 14.93 4.50
CA THR A 55 9.52 13.96 3.45
C THR A 55 10.35 12.69 3.62
N LEU A 56 11.65 12.80 3.93
CA LEU A 56 12.48 11.63 4.26
C LEU A 56 11.95 10.86 5.48
N VAL A 57 11.53 11.57 6.53
CA VAL A 57 10.91 10.95 7.71
C VAL A 57 9.59 10.25 7.34
N MET A 58 8.74 10.88 6.53
CA MET A 58 7.49 10.28 6.04
C MET A 58 7.76 9.01 5.24
N ILE A 59 8.81 9.00 4.40
CA ILE A 59 9.24 7.81 3.65
C ILE A 59 9.55 6.65 4.59
N VAL A 60 10.40 6.89 5.58
CA VAL A 60 10.75 5.86 6.55
C VAL A 60 9.52 5.38 7.33
N ILE A 61 8.62 6.30 7.72
CA ILE A 61 7.39 5.95 8.45
C ILE A 61 6.50 5.02 7.62
N TYR A 62 6.18 5.36 6.38
CA TYR A 62 5.27 4.51 5.61
C TYR A 62 5.92 3.18 5.18
N TRP A 63 7.24 3.11 5.06
CA TRP A 63 7.96 1.84 4.88
C TRP A 63 7.77 0.93 6.09
N ILE A 64 7.98 1.47 7.30
CA ILE A 64 7.79 0.73 8.54
C ILE A 64 6.34 0.29 8.70
N LEU A 65 5.38 1.17 8.42
CA LEU A 65 3.95 0.84 8.50
C LEU A 65 3.55 -0.24 7.49
N GLY A 66 3.99 -0.13 6.24
CA GLY A 66 3.72 -1.14 5.20
C GLY A 66 4.25 -2.52 5.58
N ILE A 67 5.51 -2.59 6.05
CA ILE A 67 6.10 -3.86 6.51
C ILE A 67 5.40 -4.37 7.78
N ALA A 68 5.07 -3.49 8.72
CA ALA A 68 4.41 -3.89 9.97
C ALA A 68 3.02 -4.48 9.71
N ILE A 69 2.22 -3.88 8.81
CA ILE A 69 0.89 -4.38 8.44
C ILE A 69 0.99 -5.75 7.79
N THR A 70 1.91 -5.95 6.85
CA THR A 70 2.04 -7.25 6.17
C THR A 70 2.60 -8.34 7.07
N VAL A 71 3.56 -8.03 7.94
CA VAL A 71 4.07 -8.97 8.95
C VAL A 71 2.99 -9.32 9.97
N TRP A 72 2.16 -8.35 10.37
CA TRP A 72 1.02 -8.58 11.27
C TRP A 72 -0.01 -9.54 10.65
N MET A 73 -0.39 -9.31 9.38
CA MET A 73 -1.26 -10.20 8.61
C MET A 73 -0.68 -11.61 8.45
N PHE A 74 0.63 -11.70 8.22
CA PHE A 74 1.32 -12.99 8.04
C PHE A 74 1.42 -13.79 9.36
N LYS A 75 1.77 -13.15 10.47
CA LYS A 75 2.04 -13.84 11.74
C LYS A 75 0.80 -14.10 12.61
N LEU A 76 -0.15 -13.17 12.67
CA LEU A 76 -1.28 -13.26 13.60
C LEU A 76 -2.55 -13.82 12.97
N VAL A 77 -2.73 -13.60 11.67
CA VAL A 77 -3.95 -13.99 10.93
C VAL A 77 -3.68 -15.20 10.01
N GLU A 78 -2.43 -15.67 9.94
CA GLU A 78 -1.98 -16.77 9.06
C GLU A 78 -2.35 -16.56 7.58
N CYS A 79 -2.52 -15.30 7.15
CA CYS A 79 -2.85 -14.94 5.77
C CYS A 79 -1.57 -14.95 4.89
N ALA A 80 -0.93 -16.10 4.74
CA ALA A 80 0.21 -16.27 3.85
C ALA A 80 -0.24 -16.33 2.38
N GLN A 81 0.49 -15.66 1.49
CA GLN A 81 0.31 -15.82 0.04
C GLN A 81 1.35 -16.77 -0.53
N TYR A 82 0.91 -17.77 -1.29
CA TYR A 82 1.77 -18.74 -1.95
C TYR A 82 1.39 -18.83 -3.44
N LEU A 83 2.26 -19.39 -4.26
CA LEU A 83 2.03 -19.63 -5.67
C LEU A 83 1.46 -21.04 -5.86
N PRO A 84 0.18 -21.20 -6.22
CA PRO A 84 -0.41 -22.51 -6.50
C PRO A 84 0.18 -23.13 -7.78
N ASP A 85 0.36 -24.45 -7.78
CA ASP A 85 0.79 -25.21 -8.94
C ASP A 85 -0.13 -24.96 -10.15
N GLY A 86 0.46 -24.60 -11.29
CA GLY A 86 -0.27 -24.37 -12.55
C GLY A 86 -0.89 -22.98 -12.71
N THR A 87 -0.62 -22.05 -11.78
CA THR A 87 -1.06 -20.65 -11.88
C THR A 87 0.12 -19.69 -11.82
N TRP A 88 -0.08 -18.47 -12.32
CA TRP A 88 0.92 -17.38 -12.31
C TRP A 88 0.54 -16.27 -11.32
N ILE A 89 -0.32 -16.57 -10.35
CA ILE A 89 -0.91 -15.59 -9.43
C ILE A 89 -0.74 -16.11 -8.01
N TYR A 90 -0.25 -15.25 -7.12
CA TYR A 90 -0.17 -15.55 -5.70
C TYR A 90 -1.58 -15.59 -5.11
N ALA A 91 -1.90 -16.68 -4.41
CA ALA A 91 -3.18 -16.89 -3.75
C ALA A 91 -2.98 -17.03 -2.24
N PHE A 92 -3.98 -16.64 -1.46
CA PHE A 92 -3.96 -16.83 -0.02
C PHE A 92 -4.09 -18.32 0.36
N LYS A 93 -3.27 -18.77 1.31
CA LYS A 93 -3.20 -20.14 1.83
C LYS A 93 -4.45 -20.55 2.60
N ALA A 94 -4.99 -19.63 3.41
CA ALA A 94 -6.22 -19.84 4.16
C ALA A 94 -7.41 -19.27 3.38
N ALA A 95 -8.40 -20.13 3.12
CA ALA A 95 -9.70 -19.80 2.54
C ALA A 95 -10.65 -19.17 3.59
N THR A 96 -10.14 -18.31 4.47
CA THR A 96 -11.01 -17.47 5.28
C THR A 96 -11.33 -16.24 4.45
N ASP A 97 -12.62 -16.08 4.10
CA ASP A 97 -13.15 -14.88 3.41
C ASP A 97 -12.64 -13.57 4.05
N PHE A 98 -12.33 -13.62 5.34
CA PHE A 98 -11.73 -12.54 6.11
C PHE A 98 -10.41 -12.01 5.55
N CYS A 99 -9.44 -12.86 5.16
CA CYS A 99 -8.14 -12.39 4.63
C CYS A 99 -8.34 -11.64 3.30
N TRP A 100 -9.10 -12.26 2.40
CA TRP A 100 -9.40 -11.70 1.09
C TRP A 100 -10.19 -10.40 1.19
N TYR A 101 -11.27 -10.40 1.97
CA TYR A 101 -12.12 -9.22 2.16
C TYR A 101 -11.38 -8.11 2.89
N GLY A 102 -10.60 -8.44 3.94
CA GLY A 102 -9.79 -7.49 4.68
C GLY A 102 -8.76 -6.79 3.80
N SER A 103 -7.97 -7.56 3.05
CA SER A 103 -7.00 -7.00 2.09
C SER A 103 -7.67 -6.18 1.00
N PHE A 104 -8.82 -6.63 0.48
CA PHE A 104 -9.55 -5.90 -0.55
C PHE A 104 -10.08 -4.56 -0.04
N VAL A 105 -10.73 -4.55 1.12
CA VAL A 105 -11.33 -3.34 1.71
C VAL A 105 -10.25 -2.31 2.06
N ILE A 106 -9.16 -2.73 2.72
CA ILE A 106 -8.06 -1.81 3.08
C ILE A 106 -7.48 -1.16 1.82
N ASN A 107 -7.18 -1.96 0.80
CA ASN A 107 -6.56 -1.45 -0.43
C ASN A 107 -7.49 -0.60 -1.27
N SER A 108 -8.76 -0.98 -1.38
CA SER A 108 -9.78 -0.17 -2.04
C SER A 108 -9.96 1.17 -1.33
N THR A 109 -9.91 1.19 0.02
CA THR A 109 -10.01 2.42 0.81
C THR A 109 -8.87 3.38 0.51
N TRP A 110 -7.61 2.90 0.45
CA TRP A 110 -6.47 3.75 0.10
C TRP A 110 -6.60 4.37 -1.29
N VAL A 111 -6.96 3.55 -2.29
CA VAL A 111 -7.17 4.01 -3.67
C VAL A 111 -8.29 5.03 -3.76
N ALA A 112 -9.40 4.82 -3.03
CA ALA A 112 -10.51 5.76 -3.00
C ALA A 112 -10.08 7.12 -2.41
N ILE A 113 -9.31 7.12 -1.31
CA ILE A 113 -8.79 8.36 -0.72
C ILE A 113 -7.88 9.10 -1.71
N VAL A 114 -6.96 8.38 -2.37
CA VAL A 114 -6.09 8.95 -3.41
C VAL A 114 -6.90 9.60 -4.52
N ALA A 115 -7.90 8.89 -5.06
CA ALA A 115 -8.75 9.39 -6.13
C ALA A 115 -9.52 10.66 -5.72
N VAL A 116 -10.04 10.71 -4.49
CA VAL A 116 -10.73 11.90 -3.97
C VAL A 116 -9.76 13.08 -3.83
N LEU A 117 -8.57 12.87 -3.26
CA LEU A 117 -7.56 13.92 -3.11
C LEU A 117 -7.11 14.50 -4.45
N ASP A 118 -6.87 13.63 -5.44
CA ASP A 118 -6.47 14.04 -6.78
C ASP A 118 -7.60 14.82 -7.47
N ALA A 119 -8.86 14.38 -7.37
CA ALA A 119 -10.02 15.09 -7.91
C ALA A 119 -10.18 16.49 -7.28
N LEU A 120 -10.08 16.60 -5.96
CA LEU A 120 -10.14 17.89 -5.25
C LEU A 120 -9.01 18.83 -5.68
N THR A 121 -7.81 18.29 -5.87
CA THR A 121 -6.66 19.06 -6.36
C THR A 121 -6.91 19.59 -7.77
N MET A 122 -7.42 18.76 -8.68
CA MET A 122 -7.72 19.17 -10.06
C MET A 122 -8.81 20.26 -10.12
N LEU A 123 -9.90 20.10 -9.37
CA LEU A 123 -10.98 21.09 -9.32
C LEU A 123 -10.49 22.46 -8.84
N ARG A 124 -9.63 22.49 -7.81
CA ARG A 124 -9.07 23.73 -7.27
C ARG A 124 -8.16 24.45 -8.24
N ILE A 125 -7.35 23.71 -8.99
CA ILE A 125 -6.51 24.28 -10.04
C ILE A 125 -7.39 24.97 -11.09
N GLN A 126 -8.44 24.30 -11.57
CA GLN A 126 -9.36 24.87 -12.57
C GLN A 126 -10.08 26.13 -12.07
N CYS A 127 -10.57 26.13 -10.82
CA CYS A 127 -11.22 27.31 -10.24
C CYS A 127 -10.27 28.49 -9.98
N THR A 128 -8.96 28.27 -9.87
CA THR A 128 -7.98 29.35 -9.66
C THR A 128 -7.65 30.08 -10.97
N PHE A 129 -7.89 29.45 -12.12
CA PHE A 129 -7.64 30.02 -13.45
C PHE A 129 -8.87 30.72 -14.09
N VAL A 130 -9.99 30.83 -13.37
CA VAL A 130 -11.21 31.57 -13.77
C VAL A 130 -11.35 32.79 -12.88
#